data_AF-A0A6G2K580-F1
#
_entry.id   AF-A0A6G2K580-F1
#
_cell.length_a   1.000
_cell.length_b   1.000
_cell.length_c   1.000
_cell.angle_alpha   90.00
_cell.angle_beta   90.00
_cell.angle_gamma   90.00
#
_symmetry.space_group_name_H-M   'P 1'
#
loop_
_entity.id
_entity.type
_entity.pdbx_description
1 polymer ?
#
loop_
_entity_poly.entity_id
_entity_poly.type
_entity_poly.pdbx_seq_one_letter_code
_entity_poly.pdbx_strand_id
1 'polypeptide(L)'
;MRYERPRRGSITEIEQSVTGADIARSFASASPQFRLAAVAAEFAEVLRRSPFVEHRDADMAVLVDEAWYAADDLRRDRDAEELARLIEEVRRLAR
;
A
#
# COMPACT_ATOMS: atom_id res chain seq x y z
N MET A 1 2.78 -0.15 18.32
CA MET A 1 3.08 -0.80 17.02
C MET A 1 4.57 -1.14 16.97
N ARG A 2 4.96 -2.31 16.45
CA ARG A 2 6.37 -2.73 16.32
C ARG A 2 6.66 -3.04 14.85
N TYR A 3 7.66 -2.39 14.28
CA TYR A 3 8.15 -2.70 12.94
C TYR A 3 9.67 -2.72 12.93
N GLU A 4 10.25 -3.65 12.18
CA GLU A 4 11.70 -3.80 12.03
C GLU A 4 12.17 -2.96 10.84
N ARG A 5 13.24 -2.16 11.02
CA ARG A 5 13.87 -1.47 9.89
C ARG A 5 14.77 -2.47 9.15
N PRO A 6 14.54 -2.78 7.86
CA PRO A 6 15.25 -3.88 7.19
C PRO A 6 16.77 -3.69 7.03
N ARG A 7 17.28 -2.46 7.23
CA ARG A 7 18.71 -2.13 6.99
C ARG A 7 19.56 -2.01 8.25
N ARG A 8 18.96 -1.99 9.44
CA ARG A 8 19.67 -1.95 10.73
C ARG A 8 18.81 -2.73 11.69
N GLY A 9 19.33 -3.79 12.32
CA GLY A 9 18.62 -4.60 13.32
C GLY A 9 18.20 -3.86 14.60
N SER A 10 18.05 -2.53 14.54
CA SER A 10 17.41 -1.70 15.55
C SER A 10 15.89 -1.81 15.39
N ILE A 11 15.24 -2.34 16.41
CA ILE A 11 13.79 -2.32 16.57
C ILE A 11 13.40 -0.94 17.10
N THR A 12 12.43 -0.29 16.47
CA THR A 12 11.80 0.93 17.01
C THR A 12 10.43 0.55 17.57
N GLU A 13 10.24 0.74 18.87
CA GLU A 13 8.94 0.59 19.52
C GLU A 13 8.24 1.95 19.58
N ILE A 14 6.98 1.99 19.15
CA ILE A 14 6.13 3.17 19.26
C ILE A 14 4.93 2.79 20.12
N GLU A 15 4.84 3.43 21.29
CA GLU A 15 3.68 3.37 22.17
C GLU A 15 2.80 4.59 21.89
N GLN A 16 1.58 4.33 21.40
CA GLN A 16 0.57 5.35 21.12
C GLN A 16 -0.80 4.74 21.36
N SER A 17 -1.66 5.47 22.07
CA SER A 17 -3.06 5.11 22.23
C SER A 17 -3.81 5.36 20.93
N VAL A 18 -4.52 4.34 20.44
CA VAL A 18 -5.41 4.44 19.27
C VAL A 18 -6.84 4.36 19.77
N THR A 19 -7.64 5.36 19.42
CA THR A 19 -9.05 5.48 19.75
C THR A 19 -9.92 5.33 18.50
N GLY A 20 -11.23 5.16 18.67
CA GLY A 20 -12.15 5.09 17.52
C GLY A 20 -12.13 6.36 16.65
N ALA A 21 -11.71 7.51 17.20
CA ALA A 21 -11.57 8.75 16.44
C ALA A 21 -10.36 8.75 15.49
N ASP A 22 -9.37 7.89 15.74
CA ASP A 22 -8.17 7.76 14.90
C ASP A 22 -8.41 6.84 13.69
N ILE A 23 -9.55 6.16 13.64
CA ILE A 23 -9.91 5.21 12.58
C ILE A 23 -10.76 5.92 11.53
N ALA A 24 -10.25 5.95 10.30
CA ALA A 24 -11.01 6.42 9.16
C ALA A 24 -12.25 5.54 8.91
N ARG A 25 -13.40 6.16 8.59
CA ARG A 25 -14.67 5.43 8.40
C ARG A 25 -14.70 4.56 7.14
N SER A 26 -13.80 4.82 6.20
CA SER A 26 -13.59 4.04 5.00
C SER A 26 -12.13 4.14 4.57
N PHE A 27 -11.67 3.18 3.77
CA PHE A 27 -10.33 3.22 3.20
C PHE A 27 -10.09 4.51 2.40
N ALA A 28 -11.05 4.91 1.56
CA ALA A 28 -11.00 6.15 0.79
C ALA A 28 -10.90 7.43 1.65
N SER A 29 -11.36 7.40 2.90
CA SER A 29 -11.24 8.51 3.85
C SER A 29 -9.95 8.48 4.69
N ALA A 30 -9.14 7.43 4.56
CA ALA A 30 -7.85 7.34 5.23
C ALA A 30 -6.85 8.32 4.62
N SER A 31 -5.77 8.62 5.36
CA SER A 31 -4.74 9.51 4.84
C SER A 31 -4.13 8.94 3.54
N PRO A 32 -3.76 9.80 2.58
CA PRO A 32 -3.11 9.35 1.34
C PRO A 32 -1.85 8.51 1.61
N GLN A 33 -1.09 8.84 2.66
CA GLN A 33 0.10 8.08 3.07
C GLN A 33 -0.25 6.67 3.55
N PHE A 34 -1.34 6.52 4.33
CA PHE A 34 -1.78 5.22 4.79
C PHE A 34 -2.28 4.36 3.62
N ARG A 35 -3.09 4.94 2.72
CA ARG A 35 -3.57 4.22 1.53
C ARG A 35 -2.40 3.76 0.66
N LEU A 36 -1.42 4.62 0.42
CA LEU A 36 -0.22 4.25 -0.34
C LEU A 36 0.56 3.11 0.32
N ALA A 37 0.75 3.16 1.65
CA ALA A 37 1.42 2.09 2.38
C ALA A 37 0.65 0.76 2.31
N ALA A 38 -0.69 0.81 2.39
CA ALA A 38 -1.54 -0.37 2.25
C ALA A 38 -1.48 -0.96 0.83
N VAL A 39 -1.51 -0.12 -0.21
CA VAL A 39 -1.32 -0.55 -1.60
C VAL A 39 0.03 -1.22 -1.81
N ALA A 40 1.11 -0.64 -1.27
CA ALA A 40 2.45 -1.24 -1.35
C ALA A 40 2.53 -2.60 -0.63
N ALA A 41 1.87 -2.73 0.53
CA ALA A 41 1.82 -3.98 1.27
C ALA A 41 1.04 -5.07 0.53
N GLU A 42 -0.14 -4.75 0.00
CA GLU A 42 -0.94 -5.69 -0.78
C GLU A 42 -0.22 -6.11 -2.06
N PHE A 43 0.42 -5.17 -2.75
CA PHE A 43 1.24 -5.49 -3.92
C PHE A 43 2.39 -6.47 -3.58
N ALA A 44 3.05 -6.30 -2.43
CA ALA A 44 4.07 -7.25 -1.98
C ALA A 44 3.49 -8.66 -1.73
N GLU A 45 2.27 -8.76 -1.21
CA GLU A 45 1.58 -10.04 -1.01
C GLU A 45 1.22 -10.73 -2.34
N VAL A 46 0.79 -9.95 -3.34
CA VAL A 46 0.61 -10.42 -4.72
C VAL A 46 1.91 -10.98 -5.28
N LEU A 47 3.02 -10.25 -5.14
CA LEU A 47 4.34 -10.70 -5.60
C LEU A 47 4.82 -11.97 -4.89
N ARG A 48 4.55 -12.08 -3.58
CA ARG A 48 4.92 -13.25 -2.75
C ARG A 48 4.09 -14.50 -3.05
N ARG A 49 3.02 -14.39 -3.83
CA ARG A 49 2.03 -15.47 -4.02
C ARG A 49 1.41 -15.92 -2.71
N SER A 50 1.03 -14.93 -1.90
CA SER A 50 0.28 -15.15 -0.69
C SER A 50 -1.03 -15.92 -0.97
N PRO A 51 -1.38 -16.93 -0.14
CA PRO A 51 -2.65 -17.66 -0.28
C PRO A 51 -3.88 -16.81 0.07
N PHE A 52 -3.67 -15.61 0.63
CA PHE A 52 -4.73 -14.67 0.97
C PHE A 52 -5.13 -13.76 -0.20
N VAL A 53 -4.42 -13.84 -1.34
CA VAL A 53 -4.79 -13.13 -2.57
C VAL A 53 -5.72 -14.03 -3.38
N GLU A 54 -7.01 -13.71 -3.35
CA GLU A 54 -8.06 -14.52 -3.99
C GLU A 54 -8.14 -14.29 -5.51
N HIS A 55 -7.98 -13.03 -5.96
CA HIS A 55 -8.31 -12.62 -7.33
C HIS A 55 -7.24 -11.70 -7.93
N ARG A 56 -6.01 -12.20 -8.04
CA ARG A 56 -4.81 -11.48 -8.55
C ARG A 56 -5.06 -10.39 -9.61
N ASP A 57 -5.75 -10.71 -10.70
CA ASP A 57 -5.93 -9.76 -11.80
C ASP A 57 -6.89 -8.62 -11.47
N ALA A 58 -7.96 -8.93 -10.72
CA ALA A 58 -8.91 -7.93 -10.24
C ALA A 58 -8.25 -7.08 -9.14
N ASP A 59 -7.54 -7.74 -8.21
CA ASP A 59 -6.83 -7.09 -7.12
C ASP A 59 -5.78 -6.12 -7.66
N MET A 60 -4.98 -6.53 -8.65
CA MET A 60 -4.00 -5.62 -9.25
C MET A 60 -4.63 -4.46 -10.02
N ALA A 61 -5.81 -4.61 -10.62
CA ALA A 61 -6.49 -3.48 -11.26
C ALA A 61 -6.89 -2.43 -10.22
N VAL A 62 -7.46 -2.87 -9.09
CA VAL A 62 -7.83 -1.99 -7.97
C VAL A 62 -6.59 -1.30 -7.38
N LEU A 63 -5.48 -2.03 -7.23
CA LEU A 63 -4.24 -1.47 -6.68
C LEU A 63 -3.63 -0.38 -7.56
N VAL A 64 -3.71 -0.51 -8.90
CA VAL A 64 -3.25 0.54 -9.82
C VAL A 64 -4.06 1.82 -9.63
N ASP A 65 -5.38 1.71 -9.61
CA ASP A 65 -6.27 2.87 -9.47
C ASP A 65 -6.03 3.57 -8.13
N GLU A 66 -5.96 2.81 -7.03
CA GLU A 66 -5.69 3.37 -5.70
C GLU A 66 -4.29 3.99 -5.58
N ALA A 67 -3.27 3.42 -6.23
CA ALA A 67 -1.93 4.02 -6.26
C ALA A 67 -1.95 5.39 -6.97
N TRP A 68 -2.64 5.50 -8.10
CA TRP A 68 -2.78 6.76 -8.82
C TRP A 68 -3.60 7.80 -8.05
N TYR A 69 -4.70 7.39 -7.41
CA TYR A 69 -5.47 8.31 -6.56
C TYR A 69 -4.64 8.81 -5.36
N ALA A 70 -3.91 7.92 -4.70
CA ALA A 70 -3.03 8.32 -3.61
C ALA A 70 -1.90 9.24 -4.10
N ALA A 71 -1.34 9.00 -5.28
CA ALA A 71 -0.32 9.87 -5.88
C ALA A 71 -0.86 11.27 -6.18
N ASP A 72 -2.07 11.39 -6.73
CA ASP A 72 -2.70 12.68 -7.01
C ASP A 72 -2.95 13.48 -5.73
N ASP A 73 -3.50 12.84 -4.69
CA ASP A 73 -3.71 13.45 -3.37
C ASP A 73 -2.39 13.84 -2.68
N LEU A 74 -1.29 13.14 -2.99
CA LEU A 74 0.07 13.47 -2.57
C LEU A 74 0.77 14.48 -3.49
N ARG A 75 0.01 15.18 -4.34
CA ARG A 75 0.51 16.21 -5.27
C ARG A 75 1.55 15.66 -6.26
N ARG A 76 1.29 14.47 -6.79
CA ARG A 76 2.16 13.77 -7.74
C ARG A 76 3.52 13.46 -7.14
N ASP A 77 3.51 12.89 -5.94
CA ASP A 77 4.70 12.35 -5.32
C ASP A 77 5.33 11.29 -6.24
N ARG A 78 6.65 11.40 -6.46
CA ARG A 78 7.35 10.59 -7.46
C ARG A 78 7.38 9.11 -7.10
N ASP A 79 7.53 8.80 -5.82
CA ASP A 79 7.61 7.42 -5.35
C ASP A 79 6.22 6.76 -5.44
N ALA A 80 5.16 7.53 -5.17
CA ALA A 80 3.79 7.07 -5.36
C ALA A 80 3.46 6.79 -6.85
N GLU A 81 3.86 7.68 -7.77
CA GLU A 81 3.69 7.44 -9.20
C GLU A 81 4.53 6.25 -9.70
N GLU A 82 5.74 6.08 -9.16
CA GLU A 82 6.58 4.92 -9.48
C GLU A 82 5.91 3.62 -9.05
N LEU A 83 5.35 3.56 -7.84
CA LEU A 83 4.60 2.40 -7.37
C LEU A 83 3.44 2.05 -8.30
N ALA A 84 2.64 3.05 -8.72
CA ALA A 84 1.52 2.84 -9.65
C ALA A 84 2.00 2.19 -10.97
N ARG A 85 3.08 2.74 -11.56
CA ARG A 85 3.69 2.21 -12.80
C ARG A 85 4.24 0.79 -12.62
N LEU A 86 4.84 0.48 -11.47
CA LEU A 86 5.34 -0.88 -11.18
C LEU A 86 4.21 -1.91 -11.13
N ILE A 87 3.08 -1.56 -10.50
CA ILE A 87 1.92 -2.45 -10.43
C ILE A 87 1.34 -2.68 -11.84
N GLU A 88 1.23 -1.62 -12.65
CA GLU A 88 0.80 -1.73 -14.06
C GLU A 88 1.68 -2.67 -14.87
N GLU A 89 3.01 -2.54 -14.73
CA GLU A 89 3.96 -3.36 -15.46
C GLU A 89 3.86 -4.84 -15.04
N VAL A 90 3.75 -5.12 -13.74
CA VAL A 90 3.56 -6.51 -13.26
C VAL A 90 2.24 -7.09 -13.77
N ARG A 91 1.16 -6.32 -13.76
CA ARG A 91 -0.13 -6.74 -14.32
C ARG A 91 -0.05 -7.04 -15.81
N ARG A 92 0.74 -6.27 -16.57
CA ARG A 92 0.98 -6.53 -18.00
C ARG A 92 1.76 -7.82 -18.23
N LEU A 93 2.76 -8.10 -17.40
CA LEU A 93 3.61 -9.29 -17.50
C LEU A 93 2.95 -10.58 -17.00
N ALA A 94 1.94 -10.46 -16.14
CA ALA A 94 1.19 -11.60 -15.60
C ALA A 94 0.08 -12.11 -16.53
N ARG A 95 -0.25 -11.36 -17.60
CA ARG A 95 -1.16 -11.76 -18.68
C ARG A 95 -0.44 -12.61 -19.73
#